data_AF-A0A8J6PBQ0-F1
#
_entry.id   AF-A0A8J6PBQ0-F1
#
_cell.length_a   1.000
_cell.length_b   1.000
_cell.length_c   1.000
_cell.angle_alpha   90.00
_cell.angle_beta   90.00
_cell.angle_gamma   90.00
#
_symmetry.space_group_name_H-M   'P 1'
#
loop_
_entity.id
_entity.type
_entity.pdbx_description
1 polymer ?
#
loop_
_entity_poly.entity_id
_entity_poly.type
_entity_poly.pdbx_seq_one_letter_code
_entity_poly.pdbx_strand_id
1 'polypeptide(L)'
;MDAFDQLRKIFSALSGDDRNALLRYATFLHHDGDGVKSGEVVEAAAKENPQGLLRPKNERVVMAIRRLSETYPMLNHDKLLKQSADLMSAHLVSGREAAEVIDELEEIFQSHYQIYIDE
;
A
#
# COMPACT_ATOMS: atom_id res chain seq x y z
N MET A 1 -15.90 38.12 -1.87
CA MET A 1 -15.73 37.30 -0.66
C MET A 1 -14.52 36.44 -0.94
N ASP A 2 -13.50 36.50 -0.09
CA ASP A 2 -12.24 35.78 -0.34
C ASP A 2 -12.46 34.26 -0.24
N ALA A 3 -11.70 33.48 -1.02
CA ALA A 3 -11.84 32.02 -1.06
C ALA A 3 -11.58 31.40 0.32
N PHE A 4 -10.66 32.01 1.08
CA PHE A 4 -10.34 31.60 2.44
C PHE A 4 -11.50 31.83 3.42
N ASP A 5 -12.18 32.98 3.31
CA ASP A 5 -13.35 33.30 4.13
C ASP A 5 -14.52 32.34 3.86
N GLN A 6 -14.73 31.98 2.60
CA GLN A 6 -15.75 31.02 2.21
C GLN A 6 -15.44 29.61 2.75
N LEU A 7 -14.18 29.17 2.65
CA LEU A 7 -13.75 27.89 3.20
C LEU A 7 -13.95 27.84 4.72
N ARG A 8 -13.59 28.91 5.44
CA ARG A 8 -13.74 28.98 6.91
C ARG A 8 -15.20 28.90 7.34
N LYS A 9 -16.10 29.52 6.58
CA LYS A 9 -17.54 29.48 6.81
C LYS A 9 -18.14 28.10 6.54
N ILE A 10 -17.68 27.41 5.50
CA ILE A 10 -18.13 26.04 5.19
C ILE A 10 -17.61 25.09 6.26
N PHE A 11 -16.31 25.17 6.60
CA PHE A 11 -15.68 24.29 7.59
C PHE A 11 -16.34 24.38 8.97
N SER A 12 -16.72 25.58 9.43
CA SER A 12 -17.41 25.75 10.70
C SER A 12 -18.83 25.16 10.71
N ALA A 13 -19.48 25.02 9.55
CA ALA A 13 -20.80 24.42 9.41
C ALA A 13 -20.77 22.88 9.26
N LEU A 14 -19.61 22.28 9.01
CA LEU A 14 -19.45 20.83 8.85
C LEU A 14 -19.49 20.08 10.17
N SER A 15 -19.91 18.81 10.10
CA SER A 15 -19.82 17.83 11.20
C SER A 15 -18.35 17.46 11.48
N GLY A 16 -18.08 16.82 12.63
CA GLY A 16 -16.72 16.39 12.99
C GLY A 16 -16.10 15.45 11.94
N ASP A 17 -16.88 14.50 11.44
CA ASP A 17 -16.43 13.53 10.43
C ASP A 17 -16.17 14.20 9.08
N ASP A 18 -17.02 15.14 8.67
CA ASP A 18 -16.87 15.87 7.42
C ASP A 18 -15.70 16.86 7.46
N ARG A 19 -15.41 17.47 8.62
CA ARG A 19 -14.20 18.29 8.81
C ARG A 19 -12.94 17.46 8.65
N ASN A 20 -12.92 16.26 9.23
CA ASN A 20 -11.80 15.33 9.08
C ASN A 20 -11.65 14.87 7.62
N ALA A 21 -12.76 14.61 6.91
CA ALA A 21 -12.73 14.28 5.48
C ALA A 21 -12.17 15.43 4.63
N LEU A 22 -12.59 16.66 4.89
CA LEU A 22 -12.09 17.84 4.19
C LEU A 22 -10.60 18.08 4.45
N LEU A 23 -10.13 17.88 5.69
CA LEU A 23 -8.71 17.99 6.03
C LEU A 23 -7.88 16.93 5.31
N ARG A 24 -8.31 15.66 5.30
CA ARG A 24 -7.62 14.60 4.54
C ARG A 24 -7.50 14.94 3.07
N TYR A 25 -8.56 15.46 2.46
CA TYR A 25 -8.56 15.84 1.06
C TYR A 25 -7.69 17.08 0.79
N ALA A 26 -7.72 18.09 1.66
CA ALA A 26 -6.84 19.24 1.55
C ALA A 26 -5.36 18.87 1.70
N THR A 27 -5.03 17.96 2.62
CA THR A 27 -3.68 17.39 2.75
C THR A 27 -3.27 16.63 1.49
N PHE A 28 -4.17 15.82 0.92
CA PHE A 28 -3.92 15.13 -0.34
C PHE A 28 -3.64 16.11 -1.49
N LEU A 29 -4.47 17.15 -1.67
CA LEU A 29 -4.26 18.19 -2.68
C LEU A 29 -2.96 18.98 -2.47
N HIS A 30 -2.57 19.20 -1.21
CA HIS A 30 -1.30 19.83 -0.88
C HIS A 30 -0.11 18.93 -1.27
N HIS A 31 -0.23 17.62 -1.06
CA HIS A 31 0.77 16.63 -1.46
C HIS A 31 0.87 16.41 -2.98
N ASP A 32 -0.24 16.52 -3.73
CA ASP A 32 -0.23 16.41 -5.20
C ASP A 32 0.27 17.69 -5.90
N GLY A 33 0.10 18.86 -5.27
CA GLY A 33 0.56 20.15 -5.80
C GLY A 33 2.07 20.37 -5.69
N ASP A 34 2.72 19.74 -4.71
CA ASP A 34 4.17 19.71 -4.55
C ASP A 34 4.71 18.38 -5.07
N GLY A 35 4.94 18.33 -6.39
CA GLY A 35 5.63 17.21 -7.03
C GLY A 35 6.89 16.82 -6.24
N VAL A 36 6.83 15.65 -5.60
CA VAL A 36 7.93 14.98 -4.92
C VAL A 36 8.52 15.78 -3.74
N LYS A 37 7.84 15.81 -2.58
CA LYS A 37 8.47 15.78 -1.23
C LYS A 37 7.52 15.19 -0.19
N SER A 38 7.32 13.87 -0.23
CA SER A 38 6.83 13.15 0.94
C SER A 38 7.97 13.04 1.95
N GLY A 39 8.04 13.99 2.88
CA GLY A 39 9.00 14.01 3.97
C GLY A 39 8.38 14.64 5.22
N GLU A 40 7.98 13.75 6.14
CA GLU A 40 7.79 13.95 7.59
C GLU A 40 6.75 14.97 8.10
N VAL A 41 5.70 14.45 8.75
CA VAL A 41 5.77 14.22 10.21
C VAL A 41 4.70 13.18 10.59
N VAL A 42 5.13 11.94 10.78
CA VAL A 42 4.47 11.01 11.70
C VAL A 42 5.54 10.61 12.69
N GLU A 43 5.26 10.84 13.98
CA GLU A 43 6.07 10.42 15.12
C GLU A 43 6.75 9.09 14.85
N ALA A 44 8.05 8.96 15.16
CA ALA A 44 8.88 7.76 15.04
C ALA A 44 8.06 6.47 15.12
N ALA A 45 7.50 6.07 13.97
CA ALA A 45 6.54 4.99 13.91
C ALA A 45 7.38 3.73 14.02
N ALA A 46 7.17 2.97 15.09
CA ALA A 46 7.66 1.61 15.13
C ALA A 46 7.26 0.94 13.81
N LYS A 47 8.26 0.47 13.06
CA LYS A 47 8.07 -0.13 11.75
C LYS A 47 6.98 -1.18 11.83
N GLU A 48 6.00 -1.10 10.93
CA GLU A 48 4.84 -1.97 10.99
C GLU A 48 5.26 -3.44 10.78
N ASN A 49 4.77 -4.33 11.63
CA ASN A 49 5.02 -5.77 11.50
C ASN A 49 4.05 -6.39 10.48
N PRO A 50 4.48 -7.43 9.74
CA PRO A 50 3.60 -8.15 8.85
C PRO A 50 2.45 -8.81 9.63
N GLN A 51 1.28 -8.87 9.01
CA GLN A 51 0.15 -9.59 9.59
C GLN A 51 0.40 -11.11 9.54
N GLY A 52 0.04 -11.85 10.59
CA GLY A 52 0.28 -13.30 10.71
C GLY A 52 -0.64 -14.18 9.85
N LEU A 53 -0.89 -13.82 8.59
CA LEU A 53 -1.77 -14.57 7.68
C LEU A 53 -1.06 -15.84 7.16
N LEU A 54 -1.57 -17.00 7.58
CA LEU A 54 -1.03 -18.31 7.20
C LEU A 54 -1.39 -18.69 5.77
N ARG A 55 -0.48 -19.40 5.11
CA ARG A 55 -0.68 -19.97 3.77
C ARG A 55 -1.73 -21.11 3.78
N PRO A 56 -2.78 -21.05 2.94
CA PRO A 56 -3.71 -22.15 2.73
C PRO A 56 -3.08 -23.34 1.96
N LYS A 57 -3.52 -24.58 2.26
CA LYS A 57 -2.96 -25.83 1.67
C LYS A 57 -3.05 -25.93 0.14
N ASN A 58 -4.13 -25.42 -0.46
CA ASN A 58 -4.38 -25.47 -1.91
C ASN A 58 -4.49 -24.05 -2.48
N GLU A 59 -3.59 -23.17 -2.04
CA GLU A 59 -3.58 -21.77 -2.46
C GLU A 59 -3.30 -21.65 -3.96
N ARG A 60 -4.04 -20.75 -4.64
CA ARG A 60 -3.80 -20.39 -6.04
C ARG A 60 -3.00 -19.09 -6.07
N VAL A 61 -2.18 -18.88 -7.10
CA VAL A 61 -1.30 -17.71 -7.25
C VAL A 61 -2.03 -16.37 -7.01
N VAL A 62 -3.22 -16.18 -7.59
CA VAL A 62 -4.01 -14.94 -7.40
C VAL A 62 -4.43 -14.75 -5.94
N MET A 63 -4.74 -15.84 -5.22
CA MET A 63 -5.07 -15.78 -3.79
C MET A 63 -3.84 -15.49 -2.94
N ALA A 64 -2.66 -15.99 -3.35
CA ALA A 64 -1.40 -15.68 -2.69
C ALA A 64 -1.03 -14.20 -2.84
N ILE A 65 -1.17 -13.59 -4.02
CA ILE A 65 -0.92 -12.15 -4.22
C ILE A 65 -1.81 -11.33 -3.27
N ARG A 66 -3.09 -11.70 -3.16
CA ARG A 66 -4.03 -11.03 -2.25
C ARG A 66 -3.60 -11.21 -0.79
N ARG A 67 -3.35 -12.45 -0.35
CA ARG A 67 -2.91 -12.74 1.02
C ARG A 67 -1.64 -11.97 1.36
N LEU A 68 -0.62 -12.00 0.50
CA LEU A 68 0.66 -11.34 0.74
C LEU A 68 0.52 -9.81 0.77
N SER A 69 -0.36 -9.25 -0.06
CA SER A 69 -0.69 -7.82 0.04
C SER A 69 -1.35 -7.47 1.38
N GLU A 70 -2.22 -8.34 1.90
CA GLU A 70 -2.83 -8.18 3.23
C GLU A 70 -1.81 -8.43 4.36
N THR A 71 -0.82 -9.32 4.16
CA THR A 71 0.26 -9.57 5.12
C THR A 71 1.20 -8.37 5.23
N TYR A 72 1.47 -7.67 4.14
CA TYR A 72 2.43 -6.57 4.08
C TYR A 72 1.77 -5.25 3.62
N PRO A 73 0.81 -4.68 4.38
CA PRO A 73 0.07 -3.49 3.96
C PRO A 73 0.94 -2.22 3.88
N MET A 74 2.09 -2.23 4.55
CA MET A 74 3.08 -1.15 4.57
C MET A 74 3.96 -1.11 3.32
N LEU A 75 3.93 -2.13 2.46
CA LEU A 75 4.74 -2.15 1.23
C LEU A 75 4.03 -1.45 0.08
N ASN A 76 4.79 -0.76 -0.77
CA ASN A 76 4.24 -0.16 -1.97
C ASN A 76 3.88 -1.24 -3.01
N HIS A 77 2.58 -1.53 -3.09
CA HIS A 77 2.03 -2.59 -3.94
C HIS A 77 2.18 -2.34 -5.45
N ASP A 78 2.39 -1.10 -5.91
CA ASP A 78 2.52 -0.80 -7.35
C ASP A 78 3.80 -1.42 -7.95
N LYS A 79 4.89 -1.42 -7.18
CA LYS A 79 6.15 -2.08 -7.58
C LYS A 79 6.01 -3.60 -7.56
N LEU A 80 5.33 -4.14 -6.56
CA LEU A 80 5.13 -5.57 -6.35
C LEU A 80 4.18 -6.19 -7.39
N LEU A 81 3.13 -5.48 -7.78
CA LEU A 81 2.16 -5.91 -8.80
C LEU A 81 2.82 -6.04 -10.18
N LYS A 82 3.74 -5.14 -10.53
CA LYS A 82 4.47 -5.20 -11.79
C LYS A 82 5.38 -6.44 -11.87
N GLN A 83 6.14 -6.71 -10.81
CA GLN A 83 6.97 -7.92 -10.73
C GLN A 83 6.13 -9.21 -10.68
N SER A 84 4.97 -9.17 -10.02
CA SER A 84 4.02 -10.29 -9.99
C SER A 84 3.43 -10.58 -11.37
N ALA A 85 3.19 -9.55 -12.20
CA ALA A 85 2.69 -9.69 -13.56
C ALA A 85 3.75 -10.31 -14.51
N ASP A 86 5.01 -9.96 -14.33
CA ASP A 86 6.13 -10.56 -15.05
C ASP A 86 6.30 -12.04 -14.68
N LEU A 87 6.16 -12.39 -13.39
CA LEU A 87 6.14 -13.78 -12.89
C LEU A 87 4.98 -14.60 -13.44
N MET A 88 3.76 -14.05 -13.47
CA MET A 88 2.60 -14.71 -14.08
C MET A 88 2.80 -14.95 -15.59
N SER A 89 3.43 -14.01 -16.29
CA SER A 89 3.73 -14.15 -17.72
C SER A 89 4.78 -15.23 -17.98
N ALA A 90 5.80 -15.32 -17.14
CA ALA A 90 6.80 -16.40 -17.19
C ALA A 90 6.20 -17.78 -16.84
N HIS A 91 5.28 -17.83 -15.88
CA HIS A 91 4.60 -19.05 -15.44
C HIS A 91 3.80 -19.75 -16.55
N LEU A 92 3.07 -18.97 -17.38
CA LEU A 92 2.30 -19.50 -18.50
C LEU A 92 3.17 -20.15 -19.59
N VAL A 93 4.44 -19.77 -19.69
CA VAL A 93 5.38 -20.27 -20.69
C VAL A 93 6.13 -21.52 -20.21
N SER A 94 6.37 -21.65 -18.89
CA SER A 94 7.21 -22.71 -18.32
C SER A 94 6.45 -23.90 -17.72
N GLY A 95 5.12 -23.81 -17.52
CA GLY A 95 4.30 -24.93 -17.02
C GLY A 95 4.58 -25.33 -15.56
N ARG A 96 5.06 -24.40 -14.73
CA ARG A 96 5.46 -24.65 -13.34
C ARG A 96 4.25 -24.80 -12.41
N GLU A 97 4.43 -25.53 -11.31
CA GLU A 97 3.38 -25.72 -10.30
C GLU A 97 3.04 -24.41 -9.56
N ALA A 98 1.77 -24.23 -9.19
CA ALA A 98 1.32 -23.04 -8.48
C ALA A 98 2.06 -22.84 -7.14
N ALA A 99 2.47 -23.93 -6.49
CA ALA A 99 3.21 -23.88 -5.24
C ALA A 99 4.55 -23.16 -5.38
N GLU A 100 5.32 -23.46 -6.44
CA GLU A 100 6.63 -22.84 -6.67
C GLU A 100 6.52 -21.33 -6.94
N VAL A 101 5.49 -20.91 -7.68
CA VAL A 101 5.25 -19.48 -7.95
C VAL A 101 4.88 -18.73 -6.67
N ILE A 102 4.13 -19.38 -5.77
CA ILE A 102 3.77 -18.79 -4.48
C ILE A 102 5.01 -18.64 -3.60
N ASP A 103 5.92 -19.61 -3.62
CA ASP A 103 7.17 -19.54 -2.86
C ASP A 103 8.03 -18.35 -3.31
N GLU A 104 8.16 -18.13 -4.63
CA GLU A 104 8.89 -16.96 -5.18
C GLU A 104 8.21 -15.63 -4.83
N LEU A 105 6.87 -15.58 -4.84
CA LEU A 105 6.13 -14.40 -4.39
C LEU A 105 6.38 -14.12 -2.90
N GLU A 106 6.43 -15.14 -2.05
CA GLU A 106 6.74 -15.00 -0.63
C GLU A 106 8.15 -14.41 -0.42
N GLU A 107 9.15 -14.88 -1.17
CA GLU A 107 10.52 -14.36 -1.12
C GLU A 107 10.62 -12.89 -1.54
N ILE A 108 9.90 -12.49 -2.60
CA ILE A 108 9.86 -11.10 -3.06
C ILE A 108 9.27 -10.20 -1.97
N PHE A 109 8.09 -10.54 -1.44
CA PHE A 109 7.45 -9.75 -0.39
C PHE A 109 8.31 -9.66 0.87
N GLN A 110 8.94 -10.76 1.28
CA GLN A 110 9.86 -10.78 2.43
C GLN A 110 11.09 -9.89 2.18
N SER A 111 11.68 -9.93 0.98
CA SER A 111 12.83 -9.09 0.62
C SER A 111 12.48 -7.60 0.65
N HIS A 112 11.31 -7.23 0.13
CA HIS A 112 10.83 -5.86 0.18
C HIS A 112 10.52 -5.41 1.62
N TYR A 113 10.01 -6.30 2.46
CA TYR A 113 9.86 -6.03 3.88
C TYR A 113 11.20 -5.82 4.58
N GLN A 114 12.22 -6.62 4.27
CA GLN A 114 13.56 -6.45 4.82
C GLN A 114 14.12 -5.06 4.49
N ILE A 115 13.97 -4.61 3.24
CA ILE A 115 14.38 -3.25 2.83
C ILE A 115 13.61 -2.20 3.63
N TYR A 116 12.29 -2.33 3.76
CA TYR A 116 11.46 -1.43 4.57
C TYR A 116 11.92 -1.38 6.04
N ILE A 117 12.36 -2.51 6.61
CA ILE A 117 12.87 -2.52 8.00
C ILE A 117 14.33 -2.11 8.17
N ASP A 118 15.07 -1.97 7.08
CA ASP A 118 16.45 -1.47 7.11
C ASP A 118 16.54 0.04 6.76
N GLU A 119 15.53 0.61 6.09
CA GLU A 119 15.40 2.05 5.76
C GLU A 119 15.00 2.96 6.93
#